data_AF-A0A7R9EKP4-F1
#
_entry.id   AF-A0A7R9EKP4-F1
#
_cell.length_a   1.000
_cell.length_b   1.000
_cell.length_c   1.000
_cell.angle_alpha   90.00
_cell.angle_beta   90.00
_cell.angle_gamma   90.00
#
_symmetry.space_group_name_H-M   'P 1'
#
loop_
_entity.id
_entity.type
_entity.pdbx_description
1 polymer ?
#
loop_
_entity_poly.entity_id
_entity_poly.type
_entity_poly.pdbx_seq_one_letter_code
_entity_poly.pdbx_strand_id
1 'polypeptide(L)'
;MSQVVDQGYLWVPVEDCTHDTWITNLVCTLLEAYPEDSFLRQLAPVCRVKVSFSEELLPLLVDLLLCTGKKICQTVVSKNMRYFFKQHYDGHKSRGNKL
;
A
#
# COMPACT_ATOMS: atom_id res chain seq x y z
N MET A 1 13.14 -4.79 2.74
CA MET A 1 12.20 -3.66 2.61
C MET A 1 11.84 -3.35 1.16
N SER A 2 12.73 -2.78 0.32
CA SER A 2 12.38 -2.34 -1.05
C SER A 2 11.77 -3.41 -1.96
N GLN A 3 12.22 -4.68 -1.87
CA GLN A 3 11.67 -5.78 -2.67
C GLN A 3 10.26 -6.21 -2.26
N VAL A 4 9.91 -6.07 -0.98
CA VAL A 4 8.58 -6.42 -0.44
C VAL A 4 7.55 -5.39 -0.89
N VAL A 5 7.97 -4.12 -0.94
CA VAL A 5 7.10 -3.00 -1.32
C VAL A 5 7.04 -2.76 -2.84
N ASP A 6 7.90 -3.38 -3.66
CA ASP A 6 7.89 -3.25 -5.13
C ASP A 6 7.02 -4.32 -5.82
N GLN A 7 5.86 -4.61 -5.24
CA GLN A 7 4.90 -5.58 -5.77
C GLN A 7 3.63 -4.85 -6.19
N GLY A 8 3.40 -4.68 -7.50
CA GLY A 8 2.28 -3.88 -8.02
C GLY A 8 0.90 -4.34 -7.53
N TYR A 9 0.70 -5.65 -7.32
CA TYR A 9 -0.54 -6.23 -6.79
C TYR A 9 -0.81 -5.85 -5.32
N LEU A 10 0.19 -5.37 -4.58
CA LEU A 10 0.02 -4.92 -3.20
C LEU A 10 -0.65 -3.54 -3.17
N TRP A 11 -0.29 -2.68 -4.13
CA TRP A 11 -0.73 -1.29 -4.18
C TRP A 11 -2.03 -1.10 -4.92
N VAL A 12 -2.50 -2.10 -5.66
CA VAL A 12 -3.77 -2.08 -6.40
C VAL A 12 -4.64 -3.20 -5.87
N PRO A 13 -5.89 -2.93 -5.47
CA PRO A 13 -6.82 -3.99 -5.09
C PRO A 13 -6.98 -4.97 -6.26
N VAL A 14 -6.80 -6.27 -6.00
CA VAL A 14 -7.20 -7.32 -6.94
C VAL A 14 -8.72 -7.36 -7.09
N GLU A 15 -9.21 -7.90 -8.20
CA GLU A 15 -10.65 -8.13 -8.41
C GLU A 15 -11.23 -8.93 -7.23
N ASP A 16 -12.41 -8.54 -6.76
CA ASP A 16 -13.13 -9.08 -5.59
C ASP A 16 -12.52 -8.83 -4.19
N CYS A 17 -11.50 -7.97 -4.08
CA CYS A 17 -10.99 -7.52 -2.78
C CYS A 17 -11.77 -6.31 -2.23
N THR A 18 -12.24 -6.37 -0.99
CA THR A 18 -12.81 -5.20 -0.31
C THR A 18 -11.73 -4.18 0.01
N HIS A 19 -12.10 -2.90 0.11
CA HIS A 19 -11.19 -1.84 0.54
C HIS A 19 -10.51 -2.19 1.87
N ASP A 20 -11.30 -2.61 2.86
CA ASP A 20 -10.83 -3.03 4.18
C ASP A 20 -9.75 -4.11 4.13
N THR A 21 -9.98 -5.14 3.31
CA THR A 21 -9.04 -6.25 3.13
C THR A 21 -7.78 -5.77 2.42
N TRP A 22 -7.93 -4.99 1.36
CA TRP A 22 -6.81 -4.45 0.59
C TRP A 22 -5.92 -3.56 1.46
N ILE A 23 -6.49 -2.56 2.12
CA ILE A 23 -5.69 -1.58 2.86
C ILE A 23 -5.01 -2.21 4.08
N THR A 24 -5.70 -3.13 4.77
CA THR A 24 -5.13 -3.89 5.88
C THR A 24 -3.96 -4.74 5.40
N ASN A 25 -4.11 -5.46 4.28
CA ASN A 25 -3.04 -6.29 3.72
C ASN A 25 -1.85 -5.45 3.25
N LEU A 26 -2.10 -4.32 2.58
CA LEU A 26 -1.06 -3.37 2.17
C LEU A 26 -0.26 -2.91 3.40
N VAL A 27 -0.93 -2.33 4.39
CA VAL A 27 -0.28 -1.77 5.60
C VAL A 27 0.45 -2.85 6.39
N CYS A 28 -0.17 -4.00 6.66
CA CYS A 28 0.50 -5.10 7.36
C CYS A 28 1.75 -5.59 6.62
N THR A 29 1.69 -5.71 5.29
CA THR A 29 2.86 -6.10 4.48
C THR A 29 3.98 -5.04 4.55
N LEU A 30 3.64 -3.75 4.57
CA LEU A 30 4.62 -2.68 4.78
C LEU A 30 5.29 -2.80 6.15
N LEU A 31 4.51 -3.06 7.21
CA LEU A 31 5.01 -3.20 8.58
C LEU A 31 5.86 -4.46 8.78
N GLU A 32 5.46 -5.57 8.18
CA GLU A 32 6.20 -6.85 8.20
C GLU A 32 7.49 -6.80 7.38
N ALA A 33 7.70 -5.76 6.56
CA ALA A 33 8.97 -5.53 5.88
C ALA A 33 10.05 -4.92 6.79
N TYR A 34 9.68 -4.45 7.99
CA TYR A 34 10.62 -3.99 9.03
C TYR A 34 11.17 -5.15 9.86
N PRO A 35 12.32 -4.97 10.54
CA PRO A 35 12.88 -5.96 11.47
C PRO A 35 11.89 -6.41 12.56
N GLU A 36 12.03 -7.64 13.05
CA GLU A 36 11.20 -8.27 14.09
C GLU A 36 11.09 -7.42 15.37
N ASP A 37 12.18 -6.76 15.77
CA ASP A 37 12.31 -5.91 16.95
C ASP A 37 11.81 -4.47 16.72
N SER A 38 11.40 -4.13 15.50
CA SER A 38 10.89 -2.80 15.18
C SER A 38 9.52 -2.54 15.83
N PHE A 39 9.39 -1.41 16.50
CA PHE A 39 8.09 -0.92 16.98
C PHE A 39 7.04 -0.87 15.86
N LEU A 40 7.44 -0.51 14.63
CA LEU A 40 6.51 -0.44 13.50
C LEU A 40 5.92 -1.82 13.19
N ARG A 41 6.73 -2.88 13.18
CA ARG A 41 6.24 -4.24 12.95
C ARG A 41 5.23 -4.69 14.00
N GLN A 42 5.40 -4.24 15.25
CA GLN A 42 4.48 -4.54 16.35
C GLN A 42 3.08 -3.91 16.18
N LEU A 43 2.91 -2.97 15.24
CA LEU A 43 1.60 -2.38 14.92
C LEU A 43 0.75 -3.27 13.99
N ALA A 44 1.33 -4.30 13.35
CA ALA A 44 0.62 -5.15 12.40
C ALA A 44 -0.63 -5.84 13.00
N PRO A 45 -0.61 -6.40 14.23
CA PRO A 45 -1.80 -6.98 14.85
C PRO A 45 -2.94 -5.97 15.04
N VAL A 46 -2.62 -4.69 15.31
CA VAL A 46 -3.63 -3.63 15.46
C VAL A 46 -4.29 -3.33 14.12
N CYS A 47 -3.47 -3.21 13.06
CA CYS A 47 -3.94 -2.96 11.69
C CYS A 47 -4.90 -4.07 11.21
N ARG A 48 -4.64 -5.33 11.59
CA ARG A 48 -5.50 -6.49 11.25
C ARG A 48 -6.89 -6.44 11.86
N VAL A 49 -7.05 -5.76 13.00
CA VAL A 49 -8.32 -5.70 13.75
C VAL A 49 -9.04 -4.37 13.53
N LYS A 50 -8.29 -3.29 13.26
CA LYS A 50 -8.83 -1.94 13.14
C LYS A 50 -8.46 -1.33 11.79
N VAL A 51 -9.34 -1.51 10.81
CA VAL A 51 -9.17 -1.00 9.43
C VAL A 51 -8.90 0.50 9.40
N SER A 52 -9.62 1.30 10.22
CA SER A 52 -9.41 2.75 10.29
C SER A 52 -8.00 3.14 10.76
N PHE A 53 -7.36 2.30 11.58
CA PHE A 53 -5.97 2.52 11.95
C PHE A 53 -5.02 2.26 10.76
N SER A 54 -5.31 1.26 9.93
CA SER A 54 -4.58 1.05 8.66
C SER A 54 -4.73 2.25 7.72
N GLU A 55 -5.93 2.82 7.62
CA GLU A 55 -6.19 4.03 6.81
C GLU A 55 -5.38 5.24 7.29
N GLU A 56 -5.36 5.49 8.59
CA GLU A 56 -4.58 6.59 9.20
C GLU A 56 -3.07 6.35 9.09
N LEU A 57 -2.62 5.10 9.18
CA LEU A 57 -1.20 4.76 9.21
C LEU A 57 -0.55 4.72 7.82
N LEU A 58 -1.31 4.35 6.77
CA LEU A 58 -0.79 4.29 5.39
C LEU A 58 -0.06 5.56 4.94
N PRO A 59 -0.62 6.78 5.05
CA PRO A 59 0.09 7.99 4.63
C PRO A 59 1.38 8.22 5.42
N LEU A 60 1.41 7.88 6.72
CA LEU A 60 2.62 7.98 7.55
C LEU A 60 3.71 7.00 7.11
N LEU A 61 3.34 5.77 6.74
CA LEU A 61 4.28 4.78 6.22
C LEU A 61 4.85 5.18 4.86
N VAL A 62 4.02 5.76 4.00
CA VAL A 62 4.48 6.30 2.71
C VAL A 62 5.46 7.45 2.95
N ASP A 63 5.16 8.36 3.87
CA ASP A 63 6.06 9.46 4.22
C ASP A 63 7.40 8.92 4.77
N LEU A 64 7.37 7.96 5.70
CA LEU A 64 8.57 7.30 6.22
C LEU A 64 9.42 6.69 5.10
N LEU A 65 8.80 6.00 4.13
CA LEU A 65 9.51 5.43 2.97
C LEU A 65 10.19 6.51 2.12
N LEU A 66 9.52 7.65 1.91
CA LEU A 66 10.05 8.80 1.16
C LEU A 66 11.18 9.52 1.93
N CYS A 67 11.02 9.66 3.24
CA CYS A 67 11.99 10.30 4.15
C CYS A 67 13.26 9.50 4.37
N THR A 68 13.31 8.20 4.02
CA THR A 68 14.55 7.41 4.09
C THR A 68 15.70 7.99 3.25
N GLY A 69 15.41 8.88 2.29
CA GLY A 69 16.39 9.43 1.35
C GLY A 69 16.93 8.41 0.35
N LYS A 70 16.50 7.14 0.45
CA LYS A 70 16.94 6.07 -0.45
C LYS A 70 16.18 6.20 -1.77
N LYS A 71 16.89 6.50 -2.85
CA LYS A 71 16.32 6.60 -4.20
C LYS A 71 15.44 5.41 -4.57
N ILE A 72 15.84 4.20 -4.18
CA ILE A 72 15.05 2.99 -4.43
C ILE A 72 13.64 3.06 -3.81
N CYS A 73 13.50 3.55 -2.57
CA CYS A 73 12.20 3.68 -1.91
C CYS A 73 11.32 4.71 -2.63
N GLN A 74 11.90 5.85 -3.02
CA GLN A 74 11.20 6.89 -3.78
C GLN A 74 10.74 6.39 -5.15
N THR A 75 11.60 5.64 -5.86
CA THR A 75 11.27 5.02 -7.14
C THR A 75 10.13 4.02 -6.99
N VAL A 76 10.17 3.16 -5.98
CA VAL A 76 9.13 2.15 -5.74
C VAL A 76 7.79 2.81 -5.41
N VAL A 77 7.75 3.78 -4.49
CA VAL A 77 6.52 4.51 -4.15
C VAL A 77 5.96 5.22 -5.39
N SER A 78 6.80 5.95 -6.14
CA SER A 78 6.36 6.68 -7.34
C SER A 78 5.83 5.75 -8.43
N LYS A 79 6.49 4.60 -8.65
CA LYS A 79 6.08 3.58 -9.63
C LYS A 79 4.71 3.01 -9.25
N ASN A 80 4.52 2.62 -8.00
CA ASN A 80 3.28 2.01 -7.54
C ASN A 80 2.11 2.99 -7.48
N MET A 81 2.33 4.23 -7.04
CA MET A 81 1.31 5.29 -7.09
C MET A 81 0.86 5.55 -8.54
N ARG A 82 1.81 5.67 -9.47
CA ARG A 82 1.49 5.81 -10.90
C ARG A 82 0.68 4.63 -11.41
N TYR A 83 1.06 3.41 -11.03
CA TYR A 83 0.34 2.20 -11.42
C TYR A 83 -1.09 2.18 -10.86
N PHE A 84 -1.27 2.51 -9.58
CA PHE A 84 -2.57 2.63 -8.94
C PHE A 84 -3.50 3.61 -9.67
N PHE A 85 -3.04 4.85 -9.90
CA PHE A 85 -3.86 5.84 -10.60
C PHE A 85 -4.16 5.44 -12.03
N LYS A 86 -3.22 4.81 -12.74
CA LYS A 86 -3.46 4.29 -14.09
C LYS A 86 -4.56 3.22 -14.10
N GLN A 87 -4.48 2.23 -13.21
CA GLN A 87 -5.50 1.16 -13.13
C GLN A 87 -6.88 1.73 -12.77
N HIS A 88 -6.93 2.69 -11.84
CA HIS A 88 -8.20 3.31 -11.46
C HIS A 88 -8.82 4.11 -12.62
N TYR A 89 -8.00 4.87 -13.36
CA TYR A 89 -8.45 5.62 -14.52
C TYR A 89 -8.91 4.71 -15.68
N ASP A 90 -8.12 3.69 -16.02
CA ASP A 90 -8.42 2.76 -17.10
C ASP A 90 -9.67 1.92 -16.77
N GLY A 91 -9.82 1.47 -15.50
CA GLY A 91 -11.01 0.75 -15.02
C GLY A 91 -12.28 1.60 -15.05
N HIS A 92 -12.19 2.90 -14.82
CA HIS A 92 -13.30 3.84 -14.98
C HIS A 92 -13.73 3.96 -16.46
N LYS A 93 -12.77 3.98 -17.40
CA LYS A 93 -13.05 4.06 -18.84
C LYS A 93 -13.76 2.81 -19.38
N SER A 94 -13.38 1.63 -18.91
CA SER A 94 -14.02 0.35 -19.28
C SER A 94 -15.48 0.24 -18.82
N ARG A 95 -15.84 0.91 -17.72
CA ARG A 95 -17.22 0.98 -17.19
C ARG A 95 -18.06 2.11 -17.80
N GLY A 96 -17.40 3.10 -18.43
CA GLY A 96 -18.02 4.30 -19.02
C GLY A 96 -18.56 4.15 -20.45
N ASN A 97 -18.39 3.00 -21.12
CA ASN A 97 -18.95 2.74 -22.46
C ASN A 97 -20.36 2.08 -22.41
N LYS A 98 -21.21 2.53 -21.49
CA LYS A 98 -22.65 2.27 -21.50
C LYS A 98 -23.40 3.60 -21.40
N LEU A 99 -23.36 4.37 -22.49
CA LEU A 99 -24.37 5.36 -22.81
C LEU A 99 -24.99 4.95 -24.14
#